data_AF-A0A0A9EEZ1-F1
#
_entry.id   AF-A0A0A9EEZ1-F1
#
_cell.length_a   1.000
_cell.length_b   1.000
_cell.length_c   1.000
_cell.angle_alpha   90.00
_cell.angle_beta   90.00
_cell.angle_gamma   90.00
#
_symmetry.space_group_name_H-M   'P 1'
#
loop_
_entity.id
_entity.type
_entity.pdbx_description
1 polymer ?
#
loop_
_entity_poly.entity_id
_entity_poly.type
_entity_poly.pdbx_seq_one_letter_code
_entity_poly.pdbx_strand_id
1 'polypeptide(L)'
;MSSTRVFFEETCLASKDAMPFDLLKKRLMYRLDAMGVRMLKIYEEEWSYIPVGGSLPNIDQKNLAFGAAASMVHPATGYSVVRSLSEALRYASVISDTLRNRVSAQYLPEGSQNYSPSMLAWRTLWPQERKRQRSFFLFGLALIIQLNNEGIQTFFDAFFRVPKWMWRGFLGSTLSSVDLILFSFYMFAIAPNKLRMNLVRHLLSDPTGSTMIKTYLTL
;
A
#
# COMPACT_ATOMS: atom_id res chain seq x y z
N MET A 1 -0.56 26.84 -3.25
CA MET A 1 -1.73 27.28 -2.46
C MET A 1 -1.45 28.67 -1.90
N SER A 2 -2.43 29.58 -1.91
CA SER A 2 -2.25 30.90 -1.28
C SER A 2 -2.49 30.80 0.23
N SER A 3 -2.14 31.84 0.99
CA SER A 3 -2.43 31.93 2.43
C SER A 3 -3.92 31.83 2.78
N THR A 4 -4.81 32.00 1.80
CA THR A 4 -6.27 32.03 1.96
C THR A 4 -7.01 30.93 1.19
N ARG A 5 -6.29 30.08 0.45
CA ARG A 5 -6.88 28.94 -0.28
C ARG A 5 -6.24 27.66 0.23
N VAL A 6 -7.04 26.90 0.97
CA VAL A 6 -6.62 25.66 1.65
C VAL A 6 -7.52 24.52 1.19
N PHE A 7 -6.93 23.34 1.01
CA PHE A 7 -7.65 22.10 0.78
C PHE A 7 -7.85 21.40 2.12
N PHE A 8 -9.09 21.02 2.42
CA PHE A 8 -9.44 20.26 3.61
C PHE A 8 -10.08 18.93 3.18
N GLU A 9 -9.66 17.85 3.82
CA GLU A 9 -10.14 16.51 3.54
C GLU A 9 -10.44 15.81 4.86
N GLU A 10 -11.56 15.10 4.94
CA GLU A 10 -11.80 14.09 5.97
C GLU A 10 -11.79 12.72 5.30
N THR A 11 -10.80 11.92 5.66
CA THR A 11 -10.56 10.61 5.06
C THR A 11 -10.71 9.53 6.12
N CYS A 12 -11.44 8.46 5.78
CA CYS A 12 -11.27 7.20 6.48
C CYS A 12 -10.07 6.48 5.86
N LEU A 13 -8.96 6.37 6.59
CA LEU A 13 -7.72 5.74 6.09
C LEU A 13 -7.97 4.32 5.54
N ALA A 14 -8.71 3.52 6.30
CA ALA A 14 -9.09 2.17 5.91
C ALA A 14 -10.32 1.71 6.70
N SER A 15 -11.19 0.98 6.04
CA SER A 15 -12.36 0.31 6.63
C SER A 15 -12.67 -0.93 5.79
N LYS A 16 -13.31 -1.93 6.39
CA LYS A 16 -13.80 -3.11 5.65
C LYS A 16 -14.88 -2.71 4.66
N ASP A 17 -15.77 -1.82 5.10
CA ASP A 17 -16.88 -1.29 4.31
C ASP A 17 -16.60 0.16 3.92
N ALA A 18 -17.10 0.57 2.76
CA ALA A 18 -16.97 1.95 2.30
C ALA A 18 -17.65 2.91 3.28
N MET A 19 -16.90 3.91 3.75
CA MET A 19 -17.44 4.92 4.67
C MET A 19 -18.40 5.84 3.91
N PRO A 20 -19.62 6.08 4.41
CA PRO A 20 -20.55 7.00 3.76
C PRO A 20 -19.96 8.40 3.67
N PHE A 21 -20.01 8.94 2.47
CA PHE A 21 -19.51 10.26 2.12
C PHE A 21 -20.18 11.39 2.93
N ASP A 22 -21.47 11.29 3.20
CA ASP A 22 -22.19 12.24 4.08
C ASP A 22 -21.65 12.24 5.52
N LEU A 23 -21.20 11.09 6.02
CA LEU A 23 -20.62 11.01 7.36
C LEU A 23 -19.24 11.67 7.40
N LEU A 24 -18.41 11.46 6.38
CA LEU A 24 -17.12 12.14 6.24
C LEU A 24 -17.31 13.67 6.13
N LYS A 25 -18.26 14.13 5.31
CA LYS A 25 -18.59 15.55 5.18
C LYS A 25 -19.05 16.16 6.50
N LYS A 26 -19.94 15.49 7.24
CA LYS A 26 -20.39 15.95 8.57
C LYS A 26 -19.23 16.06 9.56
N ARG A 27 -18.33 15.08 9.57
CA ARG A 27 -17.13 15.10 10.42
C ARG A 27 -16.18 16.23 10.06
N LEU A 28 -15.92 16.43 8.76
CA LEU A 28 -15.09 17.53 8.27
C LEU A 28 -15.63 18.87 8.77
N MET A 29 -16.92 19.12 8.53
CA MET A 29 -17.57 20.38 8.93
C MET A 29 -17.52 20.60 10.44
N TYR A 30 -17.78 19.56 11.23
CA TYR A 30 -17.67 19.64 12.69
C TYR A 30 -16.25 20.00 13.16
N ARG A 31 -15.21 19.43 12.53
CA ARG A 31 -13.81 19.76 12.87
C ARG A 31 -13.43 21.16 12.46
N LEU A 32 -13.85 21.61 11.28
CA LEU A 32 -13.58 22.97 10.81
C LEU A 32 -14.22 24.01 11.74
N ASP A 33 -15.46 23.77 12.17
CA ASP A 33 -16.15 24.61 13.15
C ASP A 33 -15.42 24.65 14.49
N ALA A 34 -15.04 23.49 15.03
CA ALA A 34 -14.28 23.40 16.27
C ALA A 34 -12.89 24.06 16.20
N MET A 35 -12.29 24.13 15.01
CA MET A 35 -11.02 24.84 14.75
C MET A 35 -11.22 26.35 14.48
N GLY A 36 -12.46 26.85 14.48
CA GLY A 36 -12.77 28.25 14.17
C GLY A 36 -12.53 28.62 12.70
N VAL A 37 -12.47 27.64 11.80
CA VAL A 37 -12.22 27.87 10.37
C VAL A 37 -13.49 28.40 9.71
N ARG A 38 -13.45 29.68 9.32
CA ARG A 38 -14.54 30.32 8.57
C ARG A 38 -14.36 30.13 7.07
N MET A 39 -15.19 29.28 6.47
CA MET A 39 -15.21 29.10 5.01
C MET A 39 -15.96 30.26 4.33
N LEU A 40 -15.25 31.00 3.48
CA LEU A 40 -15.86 32.09 2.70
C LEU A 40 -16.41 31.62 1.35
N LYS A 41 -15.74 30.63 0.74
CA LYS A 41 -16.09 30.08 -0.56
C LYS A 41 -15.52 28.67 -0.71
N ILE A 42 -16.36 27.75 -1.19
CA ILE A 42 -15.93 26.43 -1.68
C ILE A 42 -15.71 26.57 -3.19
N TYR A 43 -14.53 26.19 -3.66
CA TYR A 43 -14.20 26.23 -5.09
C TYR A 43 -14.52 24.90 -5.76
N GLU A 44 -14.14 23.80 -5.11
CA GLU A 44 -14.22 22.45 -5.63
C GLU A 44 -14.57 21.50 -4.48
N GLU A 45 -15.29 20.43 -4.80
CA GLU A 45 -15.62 19.32 -3.89
C GLU A 45 -15.32 18.02 -4.64
N GLU A 46 -14.49 17.16 -4.06
CA GLU A 46 -14.08 15.89 -4.64
C GLU A 46 -14.49 14.73 -3.73
N TRP A 47 -14.98 13.66 -4.35
CA TRP A 47 -15.30 12.41 -3.67
C TRP A 47 -14.37 11.33 -4.19
N SER A 48 -13.56 10.75 -3.30
CA SER A 48 -12.57 9.75 -3.67
C SER A 48 -12.80 8.46 -2.91
N TYR A 49 -12.81 7.36 -3.65
CA TYR A 49 -12.82 6.00 -3.12
C TYR A 49 -11.63 5.23 -3.67
N ILE A 50 -10.77 4.76 -2.79
CA ILE A 50 -9.52 4.08 -3.14
C ILE A 50 -9.58 2.65 -2.62
N PRO A 51 -9.79 1.65 -3.49
CA PRO A 51 -9.68 0.25 -3.11
C PRO A 51 -8.25 -0.07 -2.67
N VAL A 52 -8.05 -0.33 -1.38
CA VAL A 52 -6.79 -0.83 -0.84
C VAL A 52 -6.86 -2.33 -0.62
N GLY A 53 -5.79 -3.02 -0.97
CA GLY A 53 -5.63 -4.44 -0.65
C GLY A 53 -6.36 -5.46 -1.56
N GLY A 54 -6.93 -5.04 -2.68
CA GLY A 54 -7.52 -5.94 -3.70
C GLY A 54 -6.53 -6.95 -4.28
N SER A 55 -7.00 -8.09 -4.80
CA SER A 55 -6.17 -9.22 -5.25
C SER A 55 -5.10 -8.84 -6.27
N LEU A 56 -4.02 -9.62 -6.33
CA LEU A 56 -3.04 -9.48 -7.41
C LEU A 56 -3.67 -9.90 -8.75
N PRO A 57 -3.29 -9.25 -9.86
CA PRO A 57 -3.75 -9.67 -11.17
C PRO A 57 -3.26 -11.10 -11.49
N ASN A 58 -4.08 -11.86 -12.21
CA ASN A 58 -3.64 -13.15 -12.76
C ASN A 58 -2.53 -12.88 -13.79
N ILE A 59 -1.34 -13.45 -13.60
CA ILE A 59 -0.18 -13.20 -14.47
C ILE A 59 -0.22 -14.01 -15.78
N ASP A 60 -1.09 -15.01 -15.87
CA ASP A 60 -1.25 -15.86 -17.05
C ASP A 60 -2.23 -15.26 -18.07
N GLN A 61 -2.89 -14.14 -17.72
CA GLN A 61 -3.81 -13.46 -18.61
C GLN A 61 -3.09 -12.69 -19.73
N LYS A 62 -3.78 -12.49 -20.86
CA LYS A 62 -3.26 -11.75 -22.01
C LYS A 62 -3.36 -10.23 -21.86
N ASN A 63 -4.39 -9.76 -21.16
CA ASN A 63 -4.64 -8.33 -20.98
C ASN A 63 -3.67 -7.77 -19.94
N LEU A 64 -3.03 -6.65 -20.28
CA LEU A 64 -2.17 -5.93 -19.37
C LEU A 64 -2.95 -4.79 -18.72
N ALA A 65 -2.62 -4.48 -17.48
CA ALA A 65 -3.06 -3.25 -16.82
C ALA A 65 -1.85 -2.52 -16.22
N PHE A 66 -2.10 -1.31 -15.71
CA PHE A 66 -1.09 -0.50 -15.05
C PHE A 66 -1.70 0.36 -13.94
N GLY A 67 -0.88 0.82 -13.00
CA GLY A 67 -1.32 1.65 -11.89
C GLY A 67 -2.33 0.96 -10.97
N ALA A 68 -3.38 1.69 -10.57
CA ALA A 68 -4.42 1.14 -9.69
C ALA A 68 -5.11 -0.11 -10.28
N ALA A 69 -5.33 -0.16 -11.59
CA ALA A 69 -5.91 -1.31 -12.28
C ALA A 69 -5.01 -2.56 -12.26
N ALA A 70 -3.71 -2.38 -12.00
CA ALA A 70 -2.74 -3.46 -11.79
C ALA A 70 -2.49 -3.76 -10.31
N SER A 71 -3.36 -3.30 -9.39
CA SER A 71 -3.24 -3.44 -7.93
C SER A 71 -2.02 -2.73 -7.32
N MET A 72 -1.52 -1.67 -7.98
CA MET A 72 -0.31 -0.96 -7.54
C MET A 72 -0.54 0.04 -6.40
N VAL A 73 -1.78 0.21 -5.94
CA VAL A 73 -2.13 1.03 -4.77
C VAL A 73 -1.39 0.52 -3.53
N HIS A 74 -0.75 1.42 -2.78
CA HIS A 74 -0.09 1.10 -1.53
C HIS A 74 -1.13 0.71 -0.46
N PRO A 75 -1.16 -0.54 0.04
CA PRO A 75 -2.24 -0.98 0.93
C PRO A 75 -2.35 -0.17 2.23
N ALA A 76 -1.23 0.29 2.79
CA ALA A 76 -1.24 1.08 4.02
C ALA A 76 -1.58 2.57 3.87
N THR A 77 -1.46 3.17 2.68
CA THR A 77 -1.59 4.64 2.49
C THR A 77 -2.62 5.04 1.44
N GLY A 78 -3.06 4.12 0.57
CA GLY A 78 -3.90 4.44 -0.58
C GLY A 78 -3.18 5.14 -1.73
N TYR A 79 -1.90 5.50 -1.58
CA TYR A 79 -1.18 6.18 -2.65
C TYR A 79 -0.71 5.24 -3.76
N SER A 80 -0.78 5.71 -5.01
CA SER A 80 -0.34 4.94 -6.19
C SER A 80 0.47 5.75 -7.19
N VAL A 81 0.38 7.10 -7.18
CA VAL A 81 0.95 7.96 -8.21
C VAL A 81 2.47 7.84 -8.30
N VAL A 82 3.18 8.05 -7.18
CA VAL A 82 4.66 8.00 -7.15
C VAL A 82 5.17 6.65 -7.64
N ARG A 83 4.57 5.55 -7.14
CA ARG A 83 4.90 4.20 -7.57
C ARG A 83 4.60 3.97 -9.06
N SER A 84 3.47 4.46 -9.54
CA SER A 84 3.11 4.33 -10.95
C SER A 84 4.12 5.06 -11.83
N LEU A 85 4.51 6.28 -11.47
CA LEU A 85 5.53 7.03 -12.21
C LEU A 85 6.91 6.33 -12.18
N SER A 86 7.33 5.79 -11.03
CA SER A 86 8.63 5.13 -10.92
C SER A 86 8.74 3.81 -11.70
N GLU A 87 7.63 3.08 -11.85
CA GLU A 87 7.59 1.79 -12.55
C GLU A 87 7.25 1.93 -14.05
N ALA A 88 6.69 3.06 -14.48
CA ALA A 88 6.17 3.25 -15.84
C ALA A 88 7.23 3.02 -16.93
N LEU A 89 8.43 3.61 -16.77
CA LEU A 89 9.49 3.50 -17.77
C LEU A 89 9.99 2.07 -17.93
N ARG A 90 10.20 1.36 -16.81
CA ARG A 90 10.64 -0.04 -16.83
C ARG A 90 9.57 -0.93 -17.46
N TYR A 91 8.32 -0.74 -17.09
CA TYR A 91 7.21 -1.52 -17.64
C TYR A 91 7.05 -1.32 -19.15
N ALA A 92 7.08 -0.06 -19.61
CA ALA A 92 7.03 0.29 -21.03
C ALA A 92 8.23 -0.29 -21.81
N SER A 93 9.44 -0.26 -21.24
CA SER A 93 10.63 -0.85 -21.87
C SER A 93 10.47 -2.35 -22.08
N VAL A 94 10.04 -3.09 -21.05
CA VAL A 94 9.84 -4.54 -21.17
C VAL A 94 8.77 -4.87 -22.21
N ILE A 95 7.67 -4.11 -22.27
CA ILE A 95 6.65 -4.29 -23.31
C ILE A 95 7.25 -4.03 -24.69
N SER A 96 8.01 -2.94 -24.86
CA SER A 96 8.64 -2.59 -26.13
C SER A 96 9.63 -3.66 -26.61
N ASP A 97 10.49 -4.16 -25.72
CA ASP A 97 11.47 -5.20 -26.03
C ASP A 97 10.79 -6.53 -26.37
N THR A 98 9.70 -6.84 -25.67
CA THR A 98 8.89 -8.04 -25.94
C THR A 98 8.25 -7.97 -27.32
N LEU A 99 7.65 -6.84 -27.69
CA LEU A 99 7.05 -6.64 -29.01
C LEU A 99 8.08 -6.67 -30.15
N ARG A 100 9.34 -6.31 -29.86
CA ARG A 100 10.44 -6.30 -30.84
C ARG A 100 11.22 -7.62 -30.90
N ASN A 101 10.81 -8.64 -30.15
CA ASN A 101 11.55 -9.90 -29.97
C ASN A 101 13.00 -9.70 -29.49
N ARG A 102 13.23 -8.67 -28.67
CA ARG A 102 14.54 -8.34 -28.07
C ARG A 102 14.67 -8.78 -26.62
N VAL A 103 13.80 -9.68 -26.17
CA VAL A 103 13.76 -10.11 -24.76
C VAL A 103 15.10 -10.75 -24.40
N SER A 104 15.83 -10.12 -23.48
CA SER A 104 17.06 -10.69 -22.94
C SER A 104 16.75 -11.96 -22.15
N ALA A 105 17.60 -12.98 -22.27
CA ALA A 105 17.46 -14.27 -21.56
C ALA A 105 17.28 -14.11 -20.04
N GLN A 106 17.79 -13.02 -19.45
CA GLN A 106 17.62 -12.68 -18.03
C GLN A 106 16.17 -12.48 -17.56
N TYR A 107 15.23 -12.24 -18.48
CA TYR A 107 13.81 -12.09 -18.16
C TYR A 107 13.01 -13.39 -18.35
N LEU A 108 13.63 -14.39 -18.97
CA LEU A 108 12.97 -15.67 -19.25
C LEU A 108 13.13 -16.60 -18.04
N PRO A 109 12.04 -17.19 -17.54
CA PRO A 109 12.16 -18.21 -16.51
C PRO A 109 12.94 -19.42 -17.05
N GLU A 110 13.82 -19.96 -16.21
CA GLU A 110 14.51 -21.22 -16.50
C GLU A 110 13.49 -22.32 -16.87
N GLY A 111 13.67 -22.92 -18.04
CA GLY A 111 12.88 -24.06 -18.49
C GLY A 111 11.54 -23.77 -19.20
N SER A 112 11.14 -22.51 -19.45
CA SER A 112 9.88 -22.27 -20.19
C SER A 112 10.09 -22.23 -21.71
N GLN A 113 9.74 -23.32 -22.38
CA GLN A 113 9.60 -23.37 -23.84
C GLN A 113 8.39 -22.54 -24.35
N ASN A 114 7.46 -22.14 -23.46
CA ASN A 114 6.20 -21.44 -23.81
C ASN A 114 5.87 -20.31 -22.80
N TYR A 115 6.56 -19.18 -22.84
CA TYR A 115 6.13 -17.98 -22.10
C TYR A 115 5.25 -17.09 -22.98
N SER A 116 4.16 -16.54 -22.44
CA SER A 116 3.41 -15.51 -23.14
C SER A 116 4.11 -14.14 -22.98
N PRO A 117 4.11 -13.28 -24.01
CA PRO A 117 4.55 -11.89 -23.91
C PRO A 117 3.96 -11.13 -22.71
N SER A 118 2.68 -11.37 -22.41
CA SER A 118 1.98 -10.73 -21.29
C SER A 118 2.52 -11.16 -19.93
N MET A 119 2.97 -12.41 -19.79
CA MET A 119 3.52 -12.91 -18.54
C MET A 119 4.81 -12.18 -18.15
N LEU A 120 5.66 -11.83 -19.12
CA LEU A 120 6.90 -11.07 -18.87
C LEU A 120 6.59 -9.66 -18.33
N ALA A 121 5.62 -9.00 -18.94
CA ALA A 121 5.15 -7.70 -18.47
C ALA A 121 4.60 -7.82 -17.04
N TRP A 122 3.71 -8.78 -16.77
CA TRP A 122 3.16 -8.97 -15.43
C TRP A 122 4.21 -9.28 -14.36
N ARG A 123 5.19 -10.13 -14.68
CA ARG A 123 6.31 -10.45 -13.78
C ARG A 123 7.23 -9.25 -13.51
N THR A 124 7.29 -8.31 -14.45
CA THR A 124 8.04 -7.06 -14.26
C THR A 124 7.36 -6.16 -13.23
N LEU A 125 6.02 -6.07 -13.23
CA LEU A 125 5.27 -5.29 -12.22
C LEU A 125 5.18 -5.97 -10.86
N TRP A 126 5.06 -7.30 -10.86
CA TRP A 126 4.88 -8.11 -9.66
C TRP A 126 5.97 -9.19 -9.50
N PRO A 127 7.25 -8.79 -9.40
CA PRO A 127 8.31 -9.71 -9.01
C PRO A 127 8.11 -10.15 -7.55
N GLN A 128 8.81 -11.22 -7.13
CA GLN A 128 8.65 -11.76 -5.77
C GLN A 128 8.88 -10.72 -4.68
N GLU A 129 9.87 -9.84 -4.86
CA GLU A 129 10.12 -8.74 -3.94
C GLU A 129 8.90 -7.85 -3.71
N ARG A 130 8.19 -7.48 -4.79
CA ARG A 130 6.97 -6.66 -4.68
C ARG A 130 5.82 -7.43 -4.05
N LYS A 131 5.75 -8.75 -4.26
CA LYS A 131 4.75 -9.61 -3.62
C LYS A 131 4.98 -9.71 -2.10
N ARG A 132 6.24 -9.81 -1.66
CA ARG A 132 6.64 -9.80 -0.22
C ARG A 132 6.32 -8.47 0.45
N GLN A 133 6.71 -7.35 -0.17
CA GLN A 133 6.37 -6.02 0.34
C GLN A 133 4.84 -5.84 0.47
N ARG A 134 4.10 -6.23 -0.58
CA ARG A 134 2.64 -6.13 -0.58
C ARG A 134 1.99 -7.00 0.49
N SER A 135 2.45 -8.24 0.70
CA SER A 135 1.90 -9.12 1.75
C SER A 135 2.15 -8.55 3.15
N PHE A 136 3.29 -7.91 3.37
CA PHE A 136 3.58 -7.17 4.60
C PHE A 136 2.61 -6.00 4.82
N PHE A 137 2.37 -5.18 3.78
CA PHE A 137 1.42 -4.07 3.89
C PHE A 137 -0.02 -4.54 4.11
N LEU A 138 -0.42 -5.65 3.52
CA LEU A 138 -1.73 -6.26 3.77
C LEU A 138 -1.88 -6.72 5.22
N PHE A 139 -0.85 -7.34 5.79
CA PHE A 139 -0.82 -7.71 7.19
C PHE A 139 -0.99 -6.49 8.10
N GLY A 140 -0.22 -5.42 7.86
CA GLY A 140 -0.36 -4.16 8.60
C GLY A 140 -1.75 -3.52 8.46
N LEU A 141 -2.32 -3.52 7.26
CA LEU A 141 -3.67 -3.02 6.99
C LEU A 141 -4.73 -3.81 7.78
N ALA A 142 -4.66 -5.14 7.74
CA ALA A 142 -5.58 -6.01 8.47
C ALA A 142 -5.50 -5.79 9.98
N LEU A 143 -4.30 -5.56 10.52
CA LEU A 143 -4.10 -5.19 11.92
C LEU A 143 -4.78 -3.87 12.26
N ILE A 144 -4.50 -2.80 11.50
CA ILE A 144 -5.02 -1.45 11.79
C ILE A 144 -6.55 -1.44 11.83
N ILE A 145 -7.20 -2.17 10.91
CA ILE A 145 -8.66 -2.28 10.84
C ILE A 145 -9.26 -2.96 12.10
N GLN A 146 -8.48 -3.77 12.82
CA GLN A 146 -8.93 -4.45 14.04
C GLN A 146 -8.71 -3.63 15.32
N LEU A 147 -7.94 -2.54 15.26
CA LEU A 147 -7.63 -1.71 16.42
C LEU A 147 -8.76 -0.73 16.73
N ASN A 148 -8.98 -0.47 18.02
CA ASN A 148 -9.83 0.63 18.48
C ASN A 148 -9.05 1.97 18.45
N ASN A 149 -9.72 3.08 18.80
CA ASN A 149 -9.11 4.42 18.78
C ASN A 149 -7.79 4.53 19.56
N GLU A 150 -7.75 3.99 20.78
CA GLU A 150 -6.55 3.99 21.63
C GLU A 150 -5.42 3.14 21.00
N GLY A 151 -5.78 1.99 20.43
CA GLY A 151 -4.85 1.10 19.73
C GLY A 151 -4.25 1.75 18.49
N ILE A 152 -5.06 2.45 17.69
CA ILE A 152 -4.61 3.19 16.50
C ILE A 152 -3.63 4.31 16.90
N GLN A 153 -3.95 5.10 17.93
CA GLN A 153 -3.06 6.14 18.43
C GLN A 153 -1.72 5.56 18.90
N THR A 154 -1.76 4.48 19.68
CA THR A 154 -0.56 3.78 20.16
C THR A 154 0.27 3.21 19.00
N PHE A 155 -0.38 2.65 17.98
CA PHE A 155 0.29 2.14 16.79
C PHE A 155 1.02 3.25 16.04
N PHE A 156 0.35 4.38 15.77
CA PHE A 156 0.97 5.48 15.04
C PHE A 156 2.06 6.19 15.85
N ASP A 157 1.92 6.31 17.18
CA ASP A 157 2.99 6.80 18.05
C ASP A 157 4.26 5.93 17.90
N ALA A 158 4.12 4.61 18.01
CA ALA A 158 5.23 3.69 17.77
C ALA A 158 5.78 3.81 16.33
N PHE A 159 4.89 3.86 15.33
CA PHE A 159 5.25 3.97 13.91
C PHE A 159 6.12 5.19 13.62
N PHE A 160 5.79 6.36 14.14
CA PHE A 160 6.57 7.57 13.88
C PHE A 160 7.82 7.70 14.76
N ARG A 161 7.97 6.86 15.79
CA ARG A 161 9.16 6.79 16.66
C ARG A 161 10.30 5.94 16.10
N VAL A 162 10.05 5.09 15.11
CA VAL A 162 11.15 4.39 14.42
C VAL A 162 12.06 5.40 13.68
N PRO A 163 13.30 5.03 13.31
CA PRO A 163 14.19 5.93 12.56
C PRO A 163 13.52 6.53 11.31
N LYS A 164 13.76 7.83 11.07
CA LYS A 164 13.07 8.60 10.01
C LYS A 164 13.13 7.94 8.63
N TRP A 165 14.24 7.32 8.29
CA TRP A 165 14.42 6.66 6.99
C TRP A 165 13.49 5.44 6.83
N MET A 166 13.17 4.74 7.93
CA MET A 166 12.31 3.56 7.88
C MET A 166 10.85 3.92 7.64
N TRP A 167 10.26 4.79 8.47
CA TRP A 167 8.85 5.14 8.26
C TRP A 167 8.64 5.93 6.95
N ARG A 168 9.61 6.76 6.53
CA ARG A 168 9.56 7.41 5.21
C ARG A 168 9.64 6.39 4.09
N GLY A 169 10.54 5.43 4.19
CA GLY A 169 10.69 4.39 3.19
C GLY A 169 9.48 3.46 3.13
N PHE A 170 8.85 3.19 4.29
CA PHE A 170 7.60 2.44 4.38
C PHE A 170 6.52 3.15 3.58
N LEU A 171 6.25 4.44 3.89
CA LEU A 171 5.22 5.23 3.19
C LEU A 171 5.54 5.45 1.70
N GLY A 172 6.83 5.47 1.34
CA GLY A 172 7.30 5.62 -0.03
C GLY A 172 7.43 4.32 -0.83
N SER A 173 7.16 3.14 -0.24
CA SER A 173 7.44 1.83 -0.85
C SER A 173 8.90 1.65 -1.34
N THR A 174 9.86 2.26 -0.65
CA THR A 174 11.30 2.14 -0.98
C THR A 174 12.05 1.14 -0.11
N LEU A 175 11.45 0.67 0.99
CA LEU A 175 12.02 -0.41 1.81
C LEU A 175 11.96 -1.75 1.06
N SER A 176 13.04 -2.50 1.11
CA SER A 176 13.05 -3.90 0.69
C SER A 176 12.26 -4.78 1.66
N SER A 177 11.98 -6.03 1.29
CA SER A 177 11.35 -7.01 2.18
C SER A 177 12.21 -7.27 3.42
N VAL A 178 13.53 -7.22 3.28
CA VAL A 178 14.46 -7.35 4.42
C VAL A 178 14.37 -6.13 5.33
N ASP A 179 14.30 -4.93 4.77
CA ASP A 179 14.12 -3.70 5.56
C ASP A 179 12.76 -3.70 6.28
N LEU A 180 11.71 -4.27 5.68
CA LEU A 180 10.40 -4.42 6.32
C LEU A 180 10.42 -5.41 7.49
N ILE A 181 11.22 -6.48 7.39
CA ILE A 181 11.48 -7.38 8.53
C ILE A 181 12.17 -6.58 9.65
N LEU A 182 13.24 -5.85 9.33
CA LEU A 182 13.93 -5.00 10.31
C LEU A 182 12.99 -3.96 10.93
N PHE A 183 12.19 -3.29 10.11
CA PHE A 183 11.15 -2.35 10.54
C PHE A 183 10.19 -3.00 11.54
N SER A 184 9.75 -4.24 11.29
CA SER A 184 8.85 -4.96 12.20
C SER A 184 9.49 -5.28 13.54
N PHE A 185 10.79 -5.64 13.56
CA PHE A 185 11.54 -5.82 14.80
C PHE A 185 11.70 -4.53 15.59
N TYR A 186 12.04 -3.41 14.91
CA TYR A 186 12.12 -2.10 15.56
C TYR A 186 10.78 -1.68 16.16
N MET A 187 9.69 -1.79 15.37
CA MET A 187 8.33 -1.53 15.83
C MET A 187 8.00 -2.36 17.07
N PHE A 188 8.28 -3.67 17.04
CA PHE A 188 8.01 -4.55 18.17
C PHE A 188 8.83 -4.16 19.41
N ALA A 189 10.10 -3.80 19.24
CA ALA A 189 10.99 -3.40 20.33
C ALA A 189 10.54 -2.12 21.05
N ILE A 190 9.99 -1.13 20.33
CA ILE A 190 9.54 0.13 20.94
C ILE A 190 8.06 0.15 21.31
N ALA A 191 7.26 -0.78 20.76
CA ALA A 191 5.83 -0.86 21.03
C ALA A 191 5.52 -1.18 22.50
N PRO A 192 4.48 -0.58 23.10
CA PRO A 192 3.97 -0.99 24.40
C PRO A 192 3.48 -2.46 24.40
N ASN A 193 3.48 -3.11 25.56
CA ASN A 193 3.12 -4.53 25.70
C ASN A 193 1.73 -4.88 25.14
N LYS A 194 0.75 -3.98 25.28
CA LYS A 194 -0.59 -4.15 24.71
C LYS A 194 -0.55 -4.26 23.18
N LEU A 195 0.24 -3.41 22.52
CA LEU A 195 0.42 -3.46 21.07
C LEU A 195 1.22 -4.70 20.64
N ARG A 196 2.27 -5.08 21.38
CA ARG A 196 3.03 -6.33 21.14
C ARG A 196 2.12 -7.57 21.18
N MET A 197 1.26 -7.65 22.20
CA MET A 197 0.30 -8.76 22.32
C MET A 197 -0.68 -8.79 21.14
N ASN A 198 -1.18 -7.63 20.71
CA ASN A 198 -2.06 -7.54 19.54
C ASN A 198 -1.34 -7.97 18.26
N LEU A 199 -0.09 -7.56 18.06
CA LEU A 199 0.75 -7.98 16.92
C LEU A 199 0.95 -9.49 16.89
N VAL A 200 1.32 -10.10 18.02
CA VAL A 200 1.52 -11.55 18.12
C VAL A 200 0.21 -12.30 17.88
N ARG A 201 -0.89 -11.86 18.50
CA ARG A 201 -2.21 -12.45 18.28
C ARG A 201 -2.57 -12.38 16.79
N HIS A 202 -2.45 -11.21 16.18
CA HIS A 202 -2.77 -11.01 14.78
C HIS A 202 -1.91 -11.87 13.84
N LEU A 203 -0.61 -12.01 14.11
CA LEU A 203 0.29 -12.89 13.36
C LEU A 203 -0.15 -14.36 13.38
N LEU A 204 -0.69 -14.83 14.51
CA LEU A 204 -1.10 -16.22 14.70
C LEU A 204 -2.53 -16.51 14.24
N SER A 205 -3.46 -15.57 14.41
CA SER A 205 -4.89 -15.80 14.19
C SER A 205 -5.42 -15.27 12.87
N ASP A 206 -4.80 -14.22 12.30
CA ASP A 206 -5.27 -13.63 11.06
C ASP A 206 -4.68 -14.36 9.84
N PRO A 207 -5.48 -14.71 8.81
CA PRO A 207 -4.98 -15.39 7.61
C PRO A 207 -3.82 -14.65 6.93
N THR A 208 -3.81 -13.31 7.00
CA THR A 208 -2.75 -12.47 6.42
C THR A 208 -1.38 -12.75 7.04
N GLY A 209 -1.30 -13.16 8.31
CA GLY A 209 -0.05 -13.58 8.95
C GLY A 209 0.55 -14.80 8.26
N SER A 210 -0.26 -15.85 8.04
CA SER A 210 0.18 -17.05 7.33
C SER A 210 0.56 -16.76 5.87
N THR A 211 -0.21 -15.91 5.19
CA THR A 211 0.07 -15.50 3.80
C THR A 211 1.38 -14.73 3.70
N MET A 212 1.62 -13.80 4.62
CA MET A 212 2.87 -13.05 4.68
C MET A 212 4.06 -14.00 4.86
N ILE A 213 4.04 -14.87 5.87
CA ILE A 213 5.14 -15.83 6.12
C ILE A 213 5.42 -16.69 4.89
N LYS A 214 4.38 -17.31 4.29
CA LYS A 214 4.52 -18.12 3.08
C LYS A 214 5.15 -17.35 1.92
N THR A 215 4.72 -16.10 1.72
CA THR A 215 5.23 -15.24 0.64
C THR A 215 6.71 -14.89 0.84
N TYR A 216 7.13 -14.66 2.08
CA TYR A 216 8.53 -14.38 2.42
C TYR A 216 9.44 -15.60 2.27
N LEU A 217 8.91 -16.81 2.54
CA LEU A 217 9.64 -18.08 2.39
C LEU A 217 9.66 -18.62 0.96
N THR A 218 8.84 -18.09 0.06
CA THR A 218 8.85 -18.49 -1.35
C THR A 218 10.11 -17.93 -2.01
N LEU A 219 10.99 -18.81 -2.49
CA LEU A 219 12.19 -18.47 -3.26
C LEU A 219 11.82 -17.96 -4.67
#